data_AF-A0A8X8XT89-F1
#
_entry.id   AF-A0A8X8XT89-F1
#
_cell.length_a   1.000
_cell.length_b   1.000
_cell.length_c   1.000
_cell.angle_alpha   90.00
_cell.angle_beta   90.00
_cell.angle_gamma   90.00
#
_symmetry.space_group_name_H-M   'P 1'
#
loop_
_entity.id
_entity.type
_entity.pdbx_description
1 polymer ?
#
loop_
_entity_poly.entity_id
_entity_poly.type
_entity_poly.pdbx_seq_one_letter_code
_entity_poly.pdbx_strand_id
1 'polypeptide(L)'
;MSEGNTASATTGVPPFYEVEECRGVLRVYSDGSIWRSENPSFHVDVRDDGSVLWKDAVFDHSHSLQLRLYKPANPSSPKLPIFYYIHGGGFCIGSRTWPNCQNYCFALASQLQAVVVAPDYRLAPENRLPAAIEDGYLSLEWLRGQATAEEPDTWLTGVADFSRVFISGDSAGGNIAHHLAVRVGAELGWLGPVQVRGYVHLAPFFGGTVRTEFEANGPKDAFLNLELIDRSLVFFLN
;
A
#
# COMPACT_ATOMS: atom_id res chain seq x y z
N MET A 1 -32.51 33.87 -54.14
CA MET A 1 -31.63 34.51 -53.15
C MET A 1 -31.56 33.60 -51.94
N SER A 2 -30.54 32.75 -51.93
CA SER A 2 -30.11 31.96 -50.78
C SER A 2 -28.95 32.68 -50.13
N GLU A 3 -28.91 32.77 -48.80
CA GLU A 3 -27.75 33.00 -47.93
C GLU A 3 -28.33 33.34 -46.55
N GLY A 4 -27.90 32.83 -45.41
CA GLY A 4 -26.89 31.86 -45.06
C GLY A 4 -26.94 31.78 -43.52
N ASN A 5 -27.20 30.61 -42.95
CA ASN A 5 -27.07 30.41 -41.51
C ASN A 5 -25.74 29.69 -41.28
N THR A 6 -24.73 30.46 -40.90
CA THR A 6 -23.40 29.96 -40.54
C THR A 6 -23.48 29.27 -39.18
N ALA A 7 -23.66 27.95 -39.20
CA ALA A 7 -23.37 27.13 -38.03
C ALA A 7 -21.85 27.16 -37.79
N SER A 8 -21.46 27.90 -36.75
CA SER A 8 -20.12 27.84 -36.16
C SER A 8 -19.84 26.40 -35.73
N ALA A 9 -19.00 25.69 -36.49
CA ALA A 9 -18.41 24.45 -36.06
C ALA A 9 -17.46 24.75 -34.89
N THR A 10 -17.94 24.57 -33.67
CA THR A 10 -17.07 24.43 -32.51
C THR A 10 -16.25 23.16 -32.74
N THR A 11 -14.96 23.35 -33.01
CA THR A 11 -13.96 22.29 -33.05
C THR A 11 -13.88 21.66 -31.67
N GLY A 12 -14.72 20.66 -31.41
CA GLY A 12 -14.70 19.89 -30.19
C GLY A 12 -13.40 19.11 -30.13
N VAL A 13 -12.56 19.43 -29.15
CA VAL A 13 -11.53 18.50 -28.68
C VAL A 13 -12.23 17.16 -28.45
N PRO A 14 -11.75 16.04 -29.03
CA PRO A 14 -12.39 14.75 -28.82
C PRO A 14 -12.48 14.49 -27.30
N PRO A 15 -13.62 13.99 -26.80
CA PRO A 15 -13.73 13.67 -25.37
C PRO A 15 -12.63 12.68 -25.02
N PHE A 16 -11.93 12.94 -23.91
CA PHE A 16 -10.91 12.02 -23.40
C PHE A 16 -11.56 10.64 -23.21
N TYR A 17 -10.92 9.61 -23.77
CA TYR A 17 -11.43 8.24 -23.71
C TYR A 17 -10.58 7.41 -22.75
N GLU A 18 -11.18 6.37 -22.17
CA GLU A 18 -10.50 5.41 -21.32
C GLU A 18 -9.48 4.62 -22.17
N VAL A 19 -8.20 4.76 -21.82
CA VAL A 19 -7.11 4.00 -22.45
C VAL A 19 -6.94 2.67 -21.74
N GLU A 20 -7.14 2.64 -20.43
CA GLU A 20 -6.90 1.46 -19.61
C GLU A 20 -7.78 1.46 -18.35
N GLU A 21 -8.16 0.26 -17.91
CA GLU A 21 -9.06 -0.02 -16.80
C GLU A 21 -8.47 -1.13 -15.94
N CYS A 22 -8.48 -0.96 -14.62
CA CYS A 22 -8.08 -2.01 -13.69
C CYS A 22 -9.15 -2.23 -12.60
N ARG A 23 -9.93 -3.30 -12.81
CA ARG A 23 -10.80 -3.97 -11.82
C ARG A 23 -11.92 -3.09 -11.23
N GLY A 24 -12.41 -2.13 -11.98
CA GLY A 24 -13.42 -1.15 -11.61
C GLY A 24 -12.91 -0.04 -10.67
N VAL A 25 -11.62 -0.02 -10.34
CA VAL A 25 -11.06 0.84 -9.27
C VAL A 25 -9.97 1.78 -9.74
N LEU A 26 -9.50 1.64 -10.97
CA LEU A 26 -8.55 2.53 -11.60
C LEU A 26 -8.91 2.67 -13.08
N ARG A 27 -8.95 3.92 -13.56
CA ARG A 27 -9.09 4.26 -14.97
C ARG A 27 -8.01 5.24 -15.36
N VAL A 28 -7.40 5.03 -16.52
CA VAL A 28 -6.44 5.94 -17.12
C VAL A 28 -7.00 6.46 -18.44
N TYR A 29 -7.04 7.78 -18.59
CA TYR A 29 -7.62 8.46 -19.74
C TYR A 29 -6.54 8.89 -20.74
N SER A 30 -6.96 9.15 -21.98
CA SER A 30 -6.08 9.50 -23.10
C SER A 30 -5.28 10.78 -22.94
N ASP A 31 -5.66 11.65 -21.99
CA ASP A 31 -4.91 12.85 -21.62
C ASP A 31 -3.91 12.64 -20.48
N GLY A 32 -3.78 11.40 -20.00
CA GLY A 32 -2.94 11.03 -18.85
C GLY A 32 -3.61 11.28 -17.50
N SER A 33 -4.85 11.78 -17.45
CA SER A 33 -5.60 11.87 -16.21
C SER A 33 -5.99 10.49 -15.69
N ILE A 34 -6.09 10.37 -14.37
CA ILE A 34 -6.32 9.10 -13.69
C ILE A 34 -7.47 9.28 -12.71
N TRP A 35 -8.40 8.33 -12.72
CA TRP A 35 -9.44 8.22 -11.71
C TRP A 35 -9.20 6.96 -10.89
N ARG A 36 -9.29 7.07 -9.56
CA ARG A 36 -9.26 5.94 -8.63
C ARG A 36 -10.48 5.92 -7.74
N SER A 37 -10.96 4.72 -7.46
CA SER A 37 -11.98 4.49 -6.46
C SER A 37 -11.41 4.66 -5.05
N GLU A 38 -12.17 5.28 -4.16
CA GLU A 38 -11.87 5.34 -2.73
C GLU A 38 -12.07 3.98 -2.04
N ASN A 39 -12.82 3.07 -2.67
CA ASN A 39 -13.18 1.76 -2.13
C ASN A 39 -12.61 0.62 -2.99
N PRO A 40 -12.36 -0.56 -2.40
CA PRO A 40 -12.00 -1.76 -3.15
C PRO A 40 -13.10 -2.18 -4.13
N SER A 41 -12.74 -3.00 -5.11
CA SER A 41 -13.65 -3.50 -6.16
C SER A 41 -14.67 -4.53 -5.66
N PHE A 42 -14.57 -4.90 -4.39
CA PHE A 42 -15.39 -5.88 -3.71
C PHE A 42 -15.92 -5.26 -2.42
N HIS A 43 -17.17 -5.56 -2.08
CA HIS A 43 -17.79 -5.00 -0.89
C HIS A 43 -17.26 -5.69 0.38
N VAL A 44 -16.77 -4.89 1.33
CA VAL A 44 -16.32 -5.32 2.65
C VAL A 44 -16.71 -4.27 3.67
N ASP A 45 -17.49 -4.65 4.66
CA ASP A 45 -17.79 -3.80 5.81
C ASP A 45 -16.59 -3.73 6.76
N VAL A 46 -16.35 -2.55 7.33
CA VAL A 46 -15.38 -2.39 8.42
C VAL A 46 -15.96 -3.02 9.69
N ARG A 47 -15.19 -3.91 10.31
CA ARG A 47 -15.53 -4.64 11.54
C ARG A 47 -14.80 -4.02 12.73
N ASP A 48 -15.22 -2.80 13.11
CA ASP A 48 -14.70 -2.11 14.29
C ASP A 48 -15.64 -2.34 15.48
N ASP A 49 -15.21 -3.18 16.42
CA ASP A 49 -15.94 -3.46 17.67
C ASP A 49 -15.38 -2.65 18.87
N GLY A 50 -14.46 -1.71 18.61
CA GLY A 50 -13.79 -0.92 19.63
C GLY A 50 -12.70 -1.66 20.42
N SER A 51 -12.42 -2.94 20.13
CA SER A 51 -11.35 -3.70 20.79
C SER A 51 -9.95 -3.25 20.38
N VAL A 52 -9.84 -2.54 19.25
CA VAL A 52 -8.59 -1.99 18.72
C VAL A 52 -8.74 -0.48 18.54
N LEU A 53 -7.85 0.28 19.18
CA LEU A 53 -7.74 1.72 18.99
C LEU A 53 -6.87 2.01 17.78
N TRP A 54 -7.21 3.04 17.01
CA TRP A 54 -6.42 3.45 15.86
C TRP A 54 -6.37 4.97 15.69
N LYS A 55 -5.33 5.45 15.02
CA LYS A 55 -5.23 6.84 14.56
C LYS A 55 -4.35 6.95 13.32
N ASP A 56 -4.52 8.01 12.57
CA ASP A 56 -3.62 8.36 11.47
C ASP A 56 -2.50 9.30 11.92
N ALA A 57 -1.36 9.22 11.25
CA ALA A 57 -0.23 10.13 11.39
C ALA A 57 0.39 10.41 10.02
N VAL A 58 0.89 11.63 9.82
CA VAL A 58 1.67 12.00 8.63
C VAL A 58 3.12 11.57 8.87
N PHE A 59 3.70 10.81 7.94
CA PHE A 59 5.11 10.42 8.00
C PHE A 59 5.96 11.15 6.96
N ASP A 60 5.34 11.68 5.90
CA ASP A 60 6.01 12.54 4.92
C ASP A 60 5.08 13.67 4.47
N HIS A 61 5.46 14.90 4.82
CA HIS A 61 4.72 16.09 4.44
C HIS A 61 4.89 16.44 2.96
N SER A 62 6.00 16.05 2.32
CA SER A 62 6.30 16.45 0.94
C SER A 62 5.36 15.80 -0.06
N HIS A 63 5.02 14.53 0.14
CA HIS A 63 4.04 13.81 -0.67
C HIS A 63 2.70 13.60 0.05
N SER A 64 2.51 14.23 1.23
CA SER A 64 1.31 14.07 2.07
C SER A 64 1.00 12.60 2.43
N LEU A 65 2.03 11.78 2.60
CA LEU A 65 1.88 10.37 2.93
C LEU A 65 1.59 10.17 4.41
N GLN A 66 0.62 9.29 4.65
CA GLN A 66 0.10 8.98 5.97
C GLN A 66 0.26 7.50 6.26
N LEU A 67 0.30 7.19 7.55
CA LEU A 67 0.20 5.84 8.06
C LEU A 67 -0.89 5.77 9.11
N ARG A 68 -1.41 4.56 9.32
CA ARG A 68 -2.35 4.27 10.40
C ARG A 68 -1.67 3.41 11.44
N LEU A 69 -1.80 3.83 12.69
CA LEU A 69 -1.33 3.10 13.84
C LEU A 69 -2.53 2.38 14.48
N TYR A 70 -2.34 1.13 14.89
CA TYR A 70 -3.33 0.32 15.60
C TYR A 70 -2.72 -0.25 16.88
N LYS A 71 -3.51 -0.35 17.95
CA LYS A 71 -3.13 -1.06 19.18
C LYS A 71 -4.36 -1.64 19.88
N PRO A 72 -4.24 -2.76 20.60
CA PRO A 72 -5.33 -3.26 21.44
C PRO A 72 -5.78 -2.20 22.45
N ALA A 73 -7.08 -2.05 22.65
CA ALA A 73 -7.64 -1.20 23.71
C ALA A 73 -7.22 -1.71 25.11
N ASN A 74 -7.11 -3.03 25.25
CA ASN A 74 -6.66 -3.71 26.47
C ASN A 74 -5.41 -4.56 26.15
N PRO A 75 -4.21 -3.96 26.18
CA PRO A 75 -2.98 -4.68 25.85
C PRO A 75 -2.64 -5.71 26.93
N SER A 76 -2.26 -6.92 26.51
CA SER A 76 -1.88 -8.01 27.42
C SER A 76 -0.53 -7.81 28.14
N SER A 77 0.27 -6.84 27.71
CA SER A 77 1.61 -6.53 28.23
C SER A 77 1.89 -5.02 28.11
N PRO A 78 2.74 -4.44 28.98
CA PRO A 78 3.16 -3.04 28.87
C PRO A 78 3.85 -2.72 27.54
N LYS A 79 4.51 -3.71 26.93
CA LYS A 79 5.26 -3.59 25.68
C LYS A 79 4.89 -4.71 24.71
N LEU A 80 4.36 -4.32 23.56
CA LEU A 80 3.87 -5.20 22.49
C LEU A 80 4.81 -5.18 21.28
N PRO A 81 4.98 -6.30 20.57
CA PRO A 81 5.71 -6.31 19.31
C PRO A 81 5.04 -5.38 18.30
N ILE A 82 5.85 -4.87 17.35
CA ILE A 82 5.37 -4.04 16.26
C ILE A 82 5.23 -4.91 15.01
N PHE A 83 4.05 -4.90 14.41
CA PHE A 83 3.77 -5.50 13.12
C PHE A 83 3.63 -4.40 12.07
N TYR A 84 4.64 -4.24 11.24
CA TYR A 84 4.68 -3.22 10.19
C TYR A 84 4.10 -3.84 8.91
N TYR A 85 2.90 -3.44 8.51
CA TYR A 85 2.13 -4.08 7.44
C TYR A 85 1.93 -3.14 6.24
N ILE A 86 2.34 -3.60 5.06
CA ILE A 86 2.22 -2.87 3.80
C ILE A 86 1.13 -3.51 2.95
N HIS A 87 0.13 -2.72 2.54
CA HIS A 87 -1.01 -3.22 1.79
C HIS A 87 -0.67 -3.64 0.36
N GLY A 88 -1.43 -4.59 -0.19
CA GLY A 88 -1.39 -4.94 -1.61
C GLY A 88 -2.14 -3.98 -2.53
N GLY A 89 -2.27 -4.36 -3.80
CA GLY A 89 -2.97 -3.57 -4.83
C GLY A 89 -2.18 -3.35 -6.12
N GLY A 90 -1.25 -4.26 -6.45
CA GLY A 90 -0.49 -4.19 -7.71
C GLY A 90 0.29 -2.89 -7.91
N PHE A 91 0.70 -2.23 -6.81
CA PHE A 91 1.33 -0.90 -6.80
C PHE A 91 0.47 0.27 -7.32
N CYS A 92 -0.72 0.00 -7.85
CA CYS A 92 -1.54 0.98 -8.56
C CYS A 92 -2.81 1.40 -7.82
N ILE A 93 -3.27 0.57 -6.89
CA ILE A 93 -4.48 0.75 -6.10
C ILE A 93 -4.21 0.35 -4.64
N GLY A 94 -5.21 0.56 -3.79
CA GLY A 94 -5.12 0.26 -2.36
C GLY A 94 -4.90 1.51 -1.53
N SER A 95 -5.21 1.39 -0.24
CA SER A 95 -4.84 2.36 0.79
C SER A 95 -4.89 1.70 2.16
N ARG A 96 -4.16 2.27 3.12
CA ARG A 96 -4.28 2.00 4.55
C ARG A 96 -5.73 2.12 5.07
N THR A 97 -6.59 2.90 4.39
CA THR A 97 -7.97 3.15 4.79
C THR A 97 -8.98 2.19 4.17
N TRP A 98 -8.57 1.34 3.22
CA TRP A 98 -9.48 0.39 2.60
C TRP A 98 -10.02 -0.61 3.63
N PRO A 99 -11.33 -0.97 3.60
CA PRO A 99 -11.93 -1.83 4.61
C PRO A 99 -11.24 -3.19 4.78
N ASN A 100 -10.76 -3.80 3.69
CA ASN A 100 -10.01 -5.06 3.78
C ASN A 100 -8.66 -4.89 4.51
N CYS A 101 -7.94 -3.80 4.24
CA CYS A 101 -6.67 -3.48 4.92
C CYS A 101 -6.92 -3.18 6.40
N GLN A 102 -7.94 -2.38 6.70
CA GLN A 102 -8.31 -2.00 8.06
C GLN A 102 -8.74 -3.21 8.90
N ASN A 103 -9.61 -4.06 8.37
CA ASN A 103 -10.04 -5.29 9.05
C ASN A 103 -8.87 -6.25 9.30
N TYR A 104 -7.93 -6.33 8.36
CA TYR A 104 -6.72 -7.13 8.56
C TYR A 104 -5.84 -6.57 9.68
N CYS A 105 -5.66 -5.25 9.74
CA CYS A 105 -4.92 -4.60 10.81
C CYS A 105 -5.61 -4.75 12.18
N PHE A 106 -6.93 -4.72 12.25
CA PHE A 106 -7.68 -5.03 13.46
C PHE A 106 -7.44 -6.47 13.93
N ALA A 107 -7.52 -7.44 13.01
CA ALA A 107 -7.25 -8.83 13.32
C ALA A 107 -5.81 -9.03 13.83
N LEU A 108 -4.82 -8.42 13.17
CA LEU A 108 -3.42 -8.47 13.59
C LEU A 108 -3.23 -7.88 14.99
N ALA A 109 -3.72 -6.66 15.23
CA ALA A 109 -3.56 -5.98 16.51
C ALA A 109 -4.18 -6.80 17.66
N SER A 110 -5.43 -7.23 17.48
CA SER A 110 -6.19 -7.97 18.49
C SER A 110 -5.61 -9.38 18.74
N GLN A 111 -5.41 -10.17 17.69
CA GLN A 111 -5.04 -11.58 17.83
C GLN A 111 -3.56 -11.77 18.19
N LEU A 112 -2.66 -10.92 17.67
CA LEU A 112 -1.23 -11.01 18.00
C LEU A 112 -0.85 -10.21 19.25
N GLN A 113 -1.78 -9.44 19.81
CA GLN A 113 -1.50 -8.44 20.85
C GLN A 113 -0.29 -7.59 20.41
N ALA A 114 -0.45 -6.93 19.27
CA ALA A 114 0.62 -6.19 18.61
C ALA A 114 0.20 -4.75 18.32
N VAL A 115 1.18 -3.86 18.29
CA VAL A 115 1.01 -2.57 17.63
C VAL A 115 1.15 -2.80 16.14
N VAL A 116 0.20 -2.30 15.34
CA VAL A 116 0.30 -2.38 13.87
C VAL A 116 0.58 -1.01 13.30
N VAL A 117 1.53 -0.93 12.38
CA VAL A 117 1.88 0.29 11.62
C VAL A 117 1.61 0.00 10.15
N ALA A 118 0.66 0.72 9.55
CA ALA A 118 0.24 0.50 8.18
C ALA A 118 0.38 1.80 7.35
N PRO A 119 1.48 1.97 6.60
CA PRO A 119 1.68 3.14 5.75
C PRO A 119 0.91 3.05 4.43
N ASP A 120 0.52 4.21 3.90
CA ASP A 120 0.32 4.35 2.45
C ASP A 120 1.68 4.51 1.75
N TYR A 121 1.68 4.25 0.46
CA TYR A 121 2.78 4.53 -0.46
C TYR A 121 2.22 5.17 -1.74
N ARG A 122 3.04 5.93 -2.46
CA ARG A 122 2.62 6.53 -3.73
C ARG A 122 2.31 5.44 -4.76
N LEU A 123 1.20 5.62 -5.46
CA LEU A 123 0.69 4.66 -6.42
C LEU A 123 1.16 4.98 -7.85
N ALA A 124 1.37 3.93 -8.61
CA ALA A 124 1.57 3.99 -10.05
C ALA A 124 0.21 4.10 -10.78
N PRO A 125 0.14 4.70 -11.98
CA PRO A 125 1.27 5.08 -12.84
C PRO A 125 1.86 6.48 -12.61
N GLU A 126 1.30 7.33 -11.75
CA GLU A 126 1.87 8.66 -11.44
C GLU A 126 3.24 8.55 -10.79
N ASN A 127 3.41 7.54 -9.93
CA ASN A 127 4.65 7.28 -9.20
C ASN A 127 5.04 5.81 -9.37
N ARG A 128 5.67 5.51 -10.50
CA ARG A 128 6.15 4.17 -10.85
C ARG A 128 7.23 3.69 -9.88
N LEU A 129 7.52 2.39 -9.91
CA LEU A 129 8.63 1.85 -9.13
C LEU A 129 9.94 2.57 -9.53
N PRO A 130 10.83 2.88 -8.56
CA PRO A 130 10.85 2.40 -7.18
C PRO A 130 10.10 3.27 -6.14
N ALA A 131 9.25 4.23 -6.54
CA ALA A 131 8.65 5.19 -5.59
C ALA A 131 7.97 4.54 -4.38
N ALA A 132 7.15 3.52 -4.59
CA ALA A 132 6.50 2.77 -3.51
C ALA A 132 7.48 2.07 -2.55
N ILE A 133 8.64 1.62 -3.06
CA ILE A 133 9.69 0.99 -2.25
C ILE A 133 10.38 2.04 -1.39
N GLU A 134 10.68 3.20 -1.96
CA GLU A 134 11.28 4.32 -1.22
C GLU A 134 10.33 4.86 -0.15
N ASP A 135 9.03 4.94 -0.42
CA ASP A 135 8.03 5.37 0.56
C ASP A 135 7.86 4.37 1.71
N GLY A 136 7.93 3.06 1.39
CA GLY A 136 8.00 2.00 2.40
C GLY A 136 9.25 2.14 3.28
N TYR A 137 10.40 2.49 2.69
CA TYR A 137 11.62 2.71 3.45
C TYR A 137 11.51 3.97 4.32
N LEU A 138 11.00 5.07 3.77
CA LEU A 138 10.82 6.35 4.47
C LEU A 138 9.89 6.23 5.68
N SER A 139 8.80 5.47 5.57
CA SER A 139 7.90 5.23 6.71
C SER A 139 8.50 4.30 7.76
N LEU A 140 9.38 3.37 7.37
CA LEU A 140 10.16 2.58 8.34
C LEU A 140 11.22 3.46 9.05
N GLU A 141 11.84 4.41 8.34
CA GLU A 141 12.71 5.42 8.96
C GLU A 141 11.95 6.34 9.91
N TRP A 142 10.72 6.74 9.56
CA TRP A 142 9.84 7.45 10.48
C TRP A 142 9.61 6.65 11.76
N LEU A 143 9.33 5.35 11.66
CA LEU A 143 9.16 4.46 12.82
C LEU A 143 10.43 4.41 13.68
N ARG A 144 11.60 4.34 13.04
CA ARG A 144 12.90 4.44 13.71
C ARG A 144 13.08 5.78 14.43
N GLY A 145 12.65 6.88 13.80
CA GLY A 145 12.63 8.21 14.42
C GLY A 145 11.80 8.24 15.70
N GLN A 146 10.64 7.57 15.73
CA GLN A 146 9.80 7.47 16.94
C GLN A 146 10.49 6.75 18.10
N ALA A 147 11.43 5.85 17.82
CA ALA A 147 12.16 5.12 18.85
C ALA A 147 13.29 5.96 19.49
N THR A 148 13.75 7.01 18.81
CA THR A 148 14.91 7.82 19.23
C THR A 148 14.59 9.29 19.51
N ALA A 149 13.41 9.77 19.13
CA ALA A 149 13.05 11.18 19.29
C ALA A 149 12.92 11.57 20.77
N GLU A 150 13.27 12.82 21.07
CA GLU A 150 13.07 13.42 22.40
C GLU A 150 11.57 13.60 22.70
N GLU A 151 10.79 13.95 21.67
CA GLU A 151 9.33 14.09 21.71
C GLU A 151 8.67 13.12 20.72
N PRO A 152 8.63 11.81 21.04
CA PRO A 152 8.04 10.85 20.15
C PRO A 152 6.51 10.82 20.31
N ASP A 153 5.83 10.21 19.34
CA ASP A 153 4.39 9.97 19.40
C ASP A 153 4.04 9.07 20.59
N THR A 154 3.52 9.67 21.66
CA THR A 154 3.18 9.00 22.92
C THR A 154 2.13 7.91 22.75
N TRP A 155 1.34 7.97 21.67
CA TRP A 155 0.37 6.94 21.34
C TRP A 155 1.05 5.60 21.02
N LEU A 156 2.23 5.67 20.41
CA LEU A 156 3.06 4.55 20.01
C LEU A 156 4.04 4.16 21.12
N THR A 157 4.83 5.10 21.62
CA THR A 157 5.98 4.78 22.50
C THR A 157 5.59 4.24 23.87
N GLY A 158 4.39 4.54 24.36
CA GLY A 158 3.89 3.99 25.62
C GLY A 158 3.68 2.47 25.59
N VAL A 159 3.46 1.88 24.41
CA VAL A 159 3.05 0.47 24.26
C VAL A 159 3.93 -0.32 23.28
N ALA A 160 4.63 0.34 22.36
CA ALA A 160 5.42 -0.32 21.33
C ALA A 160 6.79 -0.80 21.85
N ASP A 161 7.16 -2.02 21.50
CA ASP A 161 8.48 -2.61 21.69
C ASP A 161 9.27 -2.57 20.38
N PHE A 162 10.08 -1.52 20.22
CA PHE A 162 10.90 -1.33 19.04
C PHE A 162 11.98 -2.42 18.87
N SER A 163 12.29 -3.21 19.91
CA SER A 163 13.23 -4.34 19.78
C SER A 163 12.60 -5.58 19.14
N ARG A 164 11.28 -5.57 18.89
CA ARG A 164 10.52 -6.67 18.31
C ARG A 164 9.65 -6.19 17.15
N VAL A 165 10.28 -5.86 16.01
CA VAL A 165 9.57 -5.46 14.79
C VAL A 165 9.50 -6.61 13.79
N PHE A 166 8.33 -6.82 13.21
CA PHE A 166 8.09 -7.77 12.13
C PHE A 166 7.57 -6.99 10.92
N ILE A 167 8.23 -7.15 9.77
CA ILE A 167 7.82 -6.47 8.53
C ILE A 167 6.97 -7.46 7.72
N SER A 168 5.84 -6.98 7.22
CA SER A 168 4.86 -7.79 6.52
C SER A 168 4.22 -7.04 5.37
N GLY A 169 3.71 -7.79 4.40
CA GLY A 169 2.84 -7.23 3.38
C GLY A 169 2.22 -8.30 2.51
N ASP A 170 1.12 -7.96 1.85
CA ASP A 170 0.44 -8.84 0.90
C ASP A 170 0.62 -8.39 -0.55
N SER A 171 0.71 -9.33 -1.49
CA SER A 171 0.81 -9.02 -2.92
C SER A 171 1.92 -8.00 -3.21
N ALA A 172 1.61 -6.85 -3.81
CA ALA A 172 2.54 -5.74 -4.03
C ALA A 172 3.20 -5.23 -2.73
N GLY A 173 2.47 -5.15 -1.62
CA GLY A 173 3.04 -4.81 -0.32
C GLY A 173 4.02 -5.87 0.18
N GLY A 174 3.80 -7.14 -0.15
CA GLY A 174 4.76 -8.22 0.12
C GLY A 174 6.07 -8.08 -0.69
N ASN A 175 5.98 -7.55 -1.90
CA ASN A 175 7.16 -7.19 -2.71
C ASN A 175 7.94 -6.02 -2.07
N ILE A 176 7.24 -4.95 -1.67
CA ILE A 176 7.84 -3.83 -0.97
C ILE A 176 8.54 -4.32 0.32
N ALA A 177 7.83 -5.11 1.14
CA ALA A 177 8.37 -5.71 2.35
C ALA A 177 9.66 -6.51 2.11
N HIS A 178 9.72 -7.27 1.01
CA HIS A 178 10.93 -7.98 0.60
C HIS A 178 12.09 -7.04 0.28
N HIS A 179 11.86 -5.97 -0.49
CA HIS A 179 12.90 -4.99 -0.81
C HIS A 179 13.40 -4.26 0.44
N LEU A 180 12.51 -3.93 1.38
CA LEU A 180 12.91 -3.41 2.70
C LEU A 180 13.77 -4.43 3.46
N ALA A 181 13.44 -5.72 3.39
CA ALA A 181 14.22 -6.77 4.03
C ALA A 181 15.67 -6.80 3.56
N VAL A 182 15.86 -6.79 2.23
CA VAL A 182 17.18 -6.78 1.61
C VAL A 182 17.96 -5.53 2.01
N ARG A 183 17.32 -4.35 1.96
CA ARG A 183 17.96 -3.07 2.30
C ARG A 183 18.36 -3.01 3.77
N VAL A 184 17.42 -3.26 4.68
CA VAL A 184 17.65 -3.26 6.14
C VAL A 184 18.71 -4.28 6.54
N GLY A 185 18.68 -5.48 5.95
CA GLY A 185 19.66 -6.53 6.24
C GLY A 185 21.08 -6.21 5.78
N ALA A 186 21.25 -5.37 4.74
CA ALA A 186 22.55 -4.95 4.23
C ALA A 186 23.13 -3.73 4.98
N GLU A 187 22.28 -2.92 5.60
CA GLU A 187 22.67 -1.66 6.25
C GLU A 187 23.05 -1.88 7.73
N LEU A 188 24.31 -1.65 8.08
CA LEU A 188 24.78 -1.62 9.48
C LEU A 188 24.06 -0.56 10.35
N GLY A 189 23.39 0.41 9.73
CA GLY A 189 22.64 1.49 10.39
C GLY A 189 21.34 1.03 11.08
N TRP A 190 20.85 -0.17 10.78
CA TRP A 190 19.68 -0.77 11.44
C TRP A 190 20.02 -1.53 12.74
N LEU A 191 21.23 -1.35 13.28
CA LEU A 191 21.61 -1.79 14.64
C LEU A 191 21.02 -0.91 15.77
N GLY A 192 20.13 0.02 15.42
CA GLY A 192 19.48 0.94 16.35
C GLY A 192 18.37 0.31 17.21
N PRO A 193 17.57 1.12 17.92
CA PRO A 193 16.53 0.62 18.82
C PRO A 193 15.41 -0.12 18.10
N VAL A 194 15.25 0.09 16.78
CA VAL A 194 14.35 -0.69 15.92
C VAL A 194 15.05 -1.93 15.43
N GLN A 195 14.68 -3.09 15.98
CA GLN A 195 15.24 -4.39 15.62
C GLN A 195 14.20 -5.22 14.87
N VAL A 196 14.46 -5.46 13.59
CA VAL A 196 13.63 -6.35 12.77
C VAL A 196 13.95 -7.80 13.13
N ARG A 197 12.95 -8.52 13.62
CA ARG A 197 13.04 -9.92 14.08
C ARG A 197 12.54 -10.94 13.06
N GLY A 198 11.81 -10.49 12.04
CA GLY A 198 11.33 -11.37 10.98
C GLY A 198 10.54 -10.64 9.90
N TYR A 199 10.32 -11.38 8.81
CA TYR A 199 9.56 -10.94 7.65
C TYR A 199 8.43 -11.93 7.37
N VAL A 200 7.22 -11.42 7.13
CA VAL A 200 6.02 -12.21 6.85
C VAL A 200 5.45 -11.79 5.49
N HIS A 201 5.68 -12.61 4.46
CA HIS A 201 5.20 -12.32 3.11
C HIS A 201 3.91 -13.09 2.80
N LEU A 202 2.85 -12.37 2.44
CA LEU A 202 1.54 -12.95 2.14
C LEU A 202 1.29 -12.90 0.63
N ALA A 203 1.54 -14.02 -0.05
CA ALA A 203 1.46 -14.09 -1.52
C ALA A 203 2.19 -12.92 -2.21
N PRO A 204 3.49 -12.71 -1.94
CA PRO A 204 4.22 -11.54 -2.43
C PRO A 204 4.25 -11.53 -3.96
N PHE A 205 4.07 -10.34 -4.54
CA PHE A 205 3.98 -10.17 -5.98
C PHE A 205 5.38 -10.11 -6.60
N PHE A 206 5.78 -11.19 -7.28
CA PHE A 206 7.00 -11.25 -8.07
C PHE A 206 6.67 -11.67 -9.49
N GLY A 207 7.51 -11.26 -10.43
CA GLY A 207 7.41 -11.63 -11.84
C GLY A 207 8.78 -11.66 -12.49
N GLY A 208 8.81 -12.08 -13.75
CA GLY A 208 10.04 -12.12 -14.54
C GLY A 208 9.74 -12.04 -16.03
N THR A 209 10.78 -11.90 -16.84
CA THR A 209 10.66 -11.89 -18.31
C THR A 209 10.40 -13.28 -18.88
N VAL A 210 10.67 -14.33 -18.11
CA VAL A 210 10.40 -15.73 -18.46
C VAL A 210 9.18 -16.19 -17.69
N ARG A 211 8.20 -16.73 -18.41
CA ARG A 211 6.99 -17.29 -17.81
C ARG A 211 7.32 -18.53 -17.00
N THR A 212 6.78 -18.59 -15.80
CA THR A 212 6.66 -19.82 -15.05
C THR A 212 5.63 -20.75 -15.70
N GLU A 213 5.69 -22.04 -15.39
CA GLU A 213 4.70 -23.01 -15.88
C GLU A 213 3.27 -22.64 -15.45
N PHE A 214 3.10 -22.10 -14.24
CA PHE A 214 1.80 -21.70 -13.72
C PHE A 214 1.25 -20.47 -14.44
N GLU A 215 2.09 -19.49 -14.80
CA GLU A 215 1.65 -18.36 -15.62
C GLU A 215 1.26 -18.79 -17.04
N ALA A 216 1.99 -19.74 -17.63
CA ALA A 216 1.74 -20.22 -18.99
C ALA A 216 0.49 -21.10 -19.11
N ASN A 217 0.22 -21.94 -18.10
CA ASN A 217 -0.81 -22.98 -18.15
C ASN A 217 -1.90 -22.83 -17.08
N GLY A 218 -1.88 -21.73 -16.32
CA GLY A 218 -2.79 -21.48 -15.21
C GLY A 218 -4.25 -21.25 -15.63
N PRO A 219 -5.17 -21.29 -14.65
CA PRO A 219 -6.59 -21.05 -14.91
C PRO A 219 -6.82 -19.63 -15.43
N LYS A 220 -7.53 -19.51 -16.56
CA LYS A 220 -7.82 -18.22 -17.21
C LYS A 220 -8.82 -17.36 -16.41
N ASP A 221 -9.63 -18.01 -15.59
CA ASP A 221 -10.61 -17.44 -14.68
C ASP A 221 -10.05 -17.14 -13.29
N ALA A 222 -8.73 -17.32 -13.08
CA ALA A 222 -8.07 -16.91 -11.85
C ALA A 222 -8.28 -15.42 -11.56
N PHE A 223 -8.40 -15.09 -10.27
CA PHE A 223 -8.55 -13.71 -9.80
C PHE A 223 -7.40 -12.79 -10.30
N LEU A 224 -6.17 -13.32 -10.35
CA LEU A 224 -5.03 -12.75 -11.07
C LEU A 224 -4.66 -13.70 -12.21
N ASN A 225 -5.23 -13.49 -13.38
CA ASN A 225 -4.87 -14.25 -14.58
C ASN A 225 -3.71 -13.57 -15.35
N LEU A 226 -3.16 -14.29 -16.33
CA LEU A 226 -2.00 -13.84 -17.10
C LEU A 226 -2.22 -12.49 -17.80
N GLU A 227 -3.39 -12.30 -18.42
CA GLU A 227 -3.72 -11.06 -19.13
C GLU A 227 -3.72 -9.86 -18.19
N LEU A 228 -4.33 -9.99 -17.01
CA LEU A 228 -4.36 -8.93 -16.01
C LEU A 228 -2.96 -8.62 -15.47
N ILE A 229 -2.14 -9.65 -15.22
CA ILE A 229 -0.76 -9.46 -14.74
C ILE A 229 0.06 -8.71 -15.80
N ASP A 230 -0.03 -9.10 -17.07
CA ASP A 230 0.70 -8.48 -18.17
C ASP A 230 0.32 -7.00 -18.38
N ARG A 231 -0.98 -6.72 -18.37
CA ARG A 231 -1.47 -5.34 -18.43
C ARG A 231 -1.01 -4.53 -17.23
N SER A 232 -1.04 -5.13 -16.03
CA SER A 232 -0.64 -4.47 -14.80
C SER A 232 0.83 -4.07 -14.78
N LEU A 233 1.73 -4.90 -15.33
CA LEU A 233 3.17 -4.62 -15.40
C LEU A 233 3.48 -3.27 -16.07
N VAL A 234 2.72 -2.92 -17.11
CA VAL A 234 2.88 -1.63 -17.82
C VAL A 234 2.64 -0.46 -16.89
N PHE A 235 1.72 -0.55 -15.92
CA PHE A 235 1.38 0.57 -15.04
C PHE A 235 2.45 0.93 -14.03
N PHE A 236 3.24 -0.02 -13.55
CA PHE A 236 4.21 0.25 -12.47
C PHE A 236 5.67 0.12 -12.90
N LEU A 237 5.95 -0.41 -14.11
CA LEU A 237 7.31 -0.50 -14.65
C LEU A 237 7.62 0.49 -15.79
N ASN A 238 6.66 0.81 -16.67
CA ASN A 238 6.92 1.53 -17.95
C ASN A 238 6.21 2.89 -18.06
#